data_AF-A0A2X4X7M4-F1
#
_entry.id   AF-A0A2X4X7M4-F1
#
_cell.length_a   1.000
_cell.length_b   1.000
_cell.length_c   1.000
_cell.angle_alpha   90.00
_cell.angle_beta   90.00
_cell.angle_gamma   90.00
#
_symmetry.space_group_name_H-M   'P 1'
#
loop_
_entity.id
_entity.type
_entity.pdbx_description
1 polymer ?
#
loop_
_entity_poly.entity_id
_entity_poly.type
_entity_poly.pdbx_seq_one_letter_code
_entity_poly.pdbx_strand_id
1 'polypeptide(L)'
;MTNGTVGKLVKSNGRTLTVTYGNQQKTVTVPEDVPIVTLDPGDRSLLKPGAHIVLFSATDEKGERVATRISAGKDGTVPPM
;
A
#
# COMPACT_ATOMS: atom_id res chain seq x y z
N MET A 1 3.18 13.35 10.39
CA MET A 1 3.35 12.28 9.38
C MET A 1 4.61 12.59 8.61
N THR A 2 5.66 11.78 8.71
CA THR A 2 6.91 11.97 7.97
C THR A 2 6.89 11.05 6.75
N ASN A 3 5.92 11.25 5.86
CA ASN A 3 5.78 10.40 4.68
C ASN A 3 6.80 10.85 3.64
N GLY A 4 7.82 10.03 3.40
CA GLY A 4 8.79 10.24 2.33
C GLY A 4 8.31 9.59 1.04
N THR A 5 8.16 10.38 -0.03
CA THR A 5 7.86 9.83 -1.36
C THR A 5 9.06 9.05 -1.88
N VAL A 6 8.95 7.72 -1.95
CA VAL A 6 9.90 6.88 -2.69
C VAL A 6 9.68 7.17 -4.18
N GLY A 7 10.56 7.97 -4.79
CA GLY A 7 10.39 8.42 -6.17
C GLY A 7 10.39 7.26 -7.17
N LYS A 8 11.40 6.37 -7.08
CA LYS A 8 11.49 5.17 -7.91
C LYS A 8 12.30 4.07 -7.21
N LEU A 9 11.74 2.86 -7.09
CA LEU A 9 12.51 1.66 -6.75
C LEU A 9 13.25 1.20 -8.00
N VAL A 10 14.59 1.22 -7.98
CA VAL A 10 15.42 0.82 -9.14
C VAL A 10 15.64 -0.69 -9.18
N LYS A 11 15.84 -1.31 -8.00
CA LYS A 11 16.05 -2.75 -7.86
C LYS A 11 15.69 -3.20 -6.45
N SER A 12 15.14 -4.41 -6.34
CA SER A 12 15.05 -5.17 -5.10
C SER A 12 15.94 -6.41 -5.22
N ASN A 13 16.70 -6.71 -4.17
CA ASN A 13 17.45 -7.95 -4.04
C ASN A 13 17.19 -8.54 -2.66
N GLY A 14 16.21 -9.45 -2.57
CA GLY A 14 15.67 -9.90 -1.29
C GLY A 14 15.11 -8.73 -0.49
N ARG A 15 15.69 -8.46 0.68
CA ARG A 15 15.24 -7.40 1.60
C ARG A 15 15.98 -6.07 1.44
N THR A 16 16.81 -5.94 0.41
CA THR A 16 17.53 -4.70 0.13
C THR A 16 16.88 -3.95 -1.04
N LEU A 17 16.53 -2.69 -0.83
CA LEU A 17 15.86 -1.80 -1.78
C LEU A 17 16.79 -0.65 -2.17
N THR A 18 17.00 -0.45 -3.47
CA THR A 18 17.67 0.77 -3.97
C THR A 18 16.61 1.78 -4.38
N VAL A 19 16.50 2.86 -3.61
CA VAL A 19 15.53 3.94 -3.81
C VAL A 19 16.20 5.14 -4.44
N THR A 20 15.62 5.66 -5.53
CA THR A 20 15.97 6.97 -6.06
C THR A 20 15.02 8.02 -5.52
N TYR A 21 15.57 9.11 -4.97
CA TYR A 21 14.82 10.30 -4.59
C TYR A 21 15.55 11.54 -5.13
N GLY A 22 14.86 12.37 -5.91
CA GLY A 22 15.52 13.44 -6.69
C GLY A 22 16.66 12.88 -7.55
N ASN A 23 17.85 13.45 -7.38
CA ASN A 23 19.08 13.01 -8.07
C ASN A 23 19.96 12.06 -7.23
N GLN A 24 19.45 11.56 -6.11
CA GLN A 24 20.21 10.72 -5.17
C GLN A 24 19.65 9.30 -5.12
N GLN A 25 20.54 8.34 -4.85
CA GLN A 25 20.18 6.95 -4.59
C GLN A 25 20.49 6.60 -3.13
N LYS A 26 19.62 5.81 -2.50
CA LYS A 26 19.81 5.27 -1.16
C LYS A 26 19.49 3.79 -1.13
N THR A 27 20.37 3.02 -0.52
CA THR A 27 20.12 1.62 -0.20
C THR A 27 19.42 1.51 1.15
N VAL A 28 18.32 0.77 1.20
CA VAL A 28 17.53 0.51 2.40
C VAL A 28 17.47 -0.99 2.61
N THR A 29 17.92 -1.46 3.76
CA THR A 29 17.77 -2.86 4.18
C THR A 29 16.54 -2.97 5.08
N VAL A 30 15.60 -3.84 4.70
CA VAL A 30 14.40 -4.13 5.47
C VAL A 30 14.72 -5.27 6.47
N PRO A 31 14.65 -5.03 7.79
CA PRO A 31 14.90 -6.07 8.81
C PRO A 31 13.96 -7.27 8.65
N GLU A 32 14.39 -8.47 9.09
CA GLU A 32 13.65 -9.73 8.87
C GLU A 32 12.25 -9.76 9.48
N ASP A 33 12.08 -9.12 10.63
CA ASP A 33 10.84 -9.02 11.40
C ASP A 33 9.83 -8.03 10.82
N VAL A 34 10.24 -7.21 9.84
CA VAL A 34 9.34 -6.22 9.22
C VAL A 34 8.52 -6.88 8.10
N PRO A 35 7.17 -6.85 8.14
CA PRO A 35 6.36 -7.39 7.06
C PRO A 35 6.48 -6.52 5.80
N ILE A 36 6.62 -7.16 4.64
CA ILE A 36 6.49 -6.53 3.33
C ILE A 36 5.08 -6.82 2.83
N VAL A 37 4.25 -5.78 2.71
CA VAL A 37 2.88 -5.91 2.20
C VAL A 37 2.87 -5.51 0.73
N THR A 38 2.33 -6.37 -0.13
CA THR A 38 2.14 -6.14 -1.56
C THR A 38 0.65 -6.07 -1.90
N LEU A 39 0.31 -5.46 -3.03
CA LEU A 39 -1.05 -5.44 -3.55
C LEU A 39 -1.18 -6.48 -4.66
N ASP A 40 -2.14 -7.38 -4.49
CA ASP A 40 -2.56 -8.34 -5.51
C ASP A 40 -3.99 -8.03 -5.97
N PRO A 41 -4.39 -8.46 -7.19
CA PRO A 41 -5.78 -8.40 -7.61
C PRO A 41 -6.69 -9.11 -6.61
N GLY A 42 -7.69 -8.38 -6.10
CA GLY A 42 -8.70 -8.92 -5.19
C GLY A 42 -10.08 -8.95 -5.82
N ASP A 43 -10.98 -9.68 -5.19
CA ASP A 43 -12.39 -9.72 -5.55
C ASP A 43 -13.29 -9.33 -4.37
N ARG A 44 -14.60 -9.21 -4.62
CA ARG A 44 -15.55 -8.71 -3.63
C ARG A 44 -15.70 -9.61 -2.41
N SER A 45 -15.36 -10.90 -2.48
CA SER A 45 -15.46 -11.81 -1.33
C SER A 45 -14.50 -11.48 -0.20
N LEU A 46 -13.48 -10.65 -0.45
CA LEU A 46 -12.59 -10.13 0.59
C LEU A 46 -13.29 -9.13 1.52
N LEU A 47 -14.39 -8.51 1.07
CA LEU A 47 -15.13 -7.50 1.82
C LEU A 47 -16.21 -8.17 2.68
N LYS A 48 -15.81 -8.59 3.88
CA LYS A 48 -16.68 -9.19 4.89
C LYS A 48 -16.59 -8.40 6.20
N PRO A 49 -17.61 -8.50 7.08
CA PRO A 49 -17.54 -7.89 8.41
C PRO A 49 -16.23 -8.25 9.13
N GLY A 50 -15.59 -7.23 9.70
CA GLY A 50 -14.31 -7.37 10.40
C GLY A 50 -13.05 -7.31 9.52
N ALA A 51 -13.17 -7.23 8.18
CA ALA A 51 -12.01 -7.03 7.33
C ALA A 51 -11.41 -5.62 7.54
N HIS A 52 -10.10 -5.55 7.75
CA HIS A 52 -9.37 -4.28 7.73
C HIS A 52 -9.25 -3.79 6.29
N ILE A 53 -9.59 -2.53 6.04
CA ILE A 53 -9.55 -1.95 4.70
C ILE A 53 -8.90 -0.57 4.69
N VAL A 54 -8.38 -0.23 3.53
CA VAL A 54 -8.08 1.14 3.13
C VAL A 54 -9.00 1.49 1.98
N LEU A 55 -9.78 2.56 2.16
CA LEU A 55 -10.81 2.98 1.21
C LEU A 55 -10.47 4.37 0.68
N PHE A 56 -10.38 4.47 -0.64
CA PHE A 56 -10.34 5.73 -1.35
C PHE A 56 -11.76 6.05 -1.81
N SER A 57 -12.24 7.25 -1.48
CA SER A 57 -13.60 7.70 -1.79
C SER A 57 -13.59 8.95 -2.65
N ALA A 58 -14.61 9.10 -3.49
CA ALA A 58 -14.92 10.32 -4.22
C ALA A 58 -16.36 10.76 -3.97
N THR A 59 -16.69 11.99 -4.32
CA THR A 59 -18.09 12.44 -4.41
C THR A 59 -18.56 12.25 -5.84
N ASP A 60 -19.72 11.65 -6.04
CA ASP A 60 -20.32 11.46 -7.36
C ASP A 60 -21.09 12.72 -7.84
N GLU A 61 -21.70 12.64 -9.03
CA GLU A 61 -22.46 13.74 -9.63
C GLU A 61 -23.72 14.13 -8.83
N LYS A 62 -24.21 13.23 -7.96
CA LYS A 62 -25.37 13.45 -7.08
C LYS A 62 -24.96 14.02 -5.72
N GLY A 63 -23.66 14.20 -5.47
CA GLY A 63 -23.13 14.64 -4.19
C GLY A 63 -22.94 13.52 -3.18
N GLU A 64 -23.14 12.26 -3.55
CA GLU A 64 -23.00 11.11 -2.66
C GLU A 64 -21.54 10.64 -2.58
N ARG A 65 -21.13 10.15 -1.40
CA ARG A 65 -19.79 9.60 -1.22
C ARG A 65 -19.76 8.16 -1.72
N VAL A 66 -18.95 7.90 -2.73
CA VAL A 66 -18.77 6.57 -3.33
C VAL A 66 -17.34 6.06 -3.14
N ALA A 67 -17.19 4.75 -2.93
CA ALA A 67 -15.89 4.10 -2.89
C ALA A 67 -15.34 3.92 -4.32
N THR A 68 -14.11 4.38 -4.57
CA THR A 68 -13.47 4.27 -5.90
C THR A 68 -12.42 3.17 -5.94
N ARG A 69 -11.71 2.94 -4.81
CA ARG A 69 -10.73 1.86 -4.68
C ARG A 69 -10.67 1.36 -3.24
N ILE A 70 -10.58 0.05 -3.07
CA ILE A 70 -10.44 -0.59 -1.76
C ILE A 70 -9.23 -1.52 -1.80
N SER A 71 -8.33 -1.38 -0.84
CA SER A 71 -7.33 -2.39 -0.51
C SER A 71 -7.82 -3.12 0.73
N ALA A 72 -8.10 -4.42 0.60
CA ALA A 72 -8.58 -5.25 1.70
C ALA A 72 -7.43 -6.09 2.28
N GLY A 73 -7.40 -6.18 3.61
CA GLY A 73 -6.49 -7.03 4.35
C GLY A 73 -6.76 -8.52 4.11
N LYS A 74 -5.88 -9.17 3.35
CA LYS A 74 -5.94 -10.62 3.16
C LYS A 74 -5.40 -11.34 4.41
N ASP A 75 -6.05 -12.43 4.81
CA ASP A 75 -5.60 -13.31 5.91
C ASP A 75 -5.37 -12.58 7.24
N GLY A 76 -6.17 -11.54 7.53
CA GLY A 76 -6.06 -10.75 8.76
C GLY A 76 -4.99 -9.65 8.73
N THR A 77 -4.30 -9.47 7.61
CA THR A 77 -3.36 -8.35 7.41
C THR A 77 -4.06 -7.01 7.62
N VAL A 78 -3.47 -6.11 8.39
CA VAL A 78 -3.92 -4.71 8.46
C VAL A 78 -3.20 -3.94 7.35
N PRO A 79 -3.89 -3.46 6.29
CA PRO A 79 -3.20 -2.76 5.21
C PRO A 79 -2.55 -1.46 5.72
N PRO A 80 -1.29 -1.17 5.35
CA PRO A 80 -0.63 0.05 5.80
C PRO A 80 -1.16 1.30 5.08
N MET A 81 -1.32 2.40 5.83
CA MET A 81 -1.47 3.79 5.34
C MET A 81 -0.62 4.75 6.15
#